data_AF-A0AAN8TXZ7-F1
#
_entry.id   AF-A0AAN8TXZ7-F1
#
_cell.length_a   1.000
_cell.length_b   1.000
_cell.length_c   1.000
_cell.angle_alpha   90.00
_cell.angle_beta   90.00
_cell.angle_gamma   90.00
#
_symmetry.space_group_name_H-M   'P 1'
#
loop_
_entity.id
_entity.type
_entity.pdbx_description
1 polymer ?
#
loop_
_entity_poly.entity_id
_entity_poly.type
_entity_poly.pdbx_seq_one_letter_code
_entity_poly.pdbx_strand_id
1 'polypeptide(L)' 'MRLLKNPKIERYAFKAGEKLSESVDWRQKGDVTPVKDQGQCGSCWAFSTVGAVEGIIQIVTGELIFLSKQELVDCCYLL' A
#
# COMPACT_ATOMS: atom_id res chain seq x y z
N MET A 1 -24.38 10.23 -10.24
CA MET A 1 -23.14 10.50 -9.47
C MET A 1 -22.13 11.13 -10.43
N ARG A 2 -21.94 12.47 -10.40
CA ARG A 2 -20.94 13.13 -11.25
C ARG A 2 -19.59 13.00 -10.55
N LEU A 3 -18.66 12.26 -11.15
CA LEU A 3 -17.26 12.28 -10.74
C LEU A 3 -16.74 13.69 -11.03
N LEU A 4 -16.52 14.47 -9.98
CA LEU A 4 -15.84 15.75 -10.09
C LEU A 4 -14.44 15.46 -10.64
N LYS A 5 -14.06 16.09 -11.75
CA LYS A 5 -12.70 16.01 -12.31
C LYS A 5 -11.74 16.65 -11.32
N ASN A 6 -11.20 15.84 -10.41
CA ASN A 6 -10.17 16.24 -9.47
C ASN A 6 -8.82 15.84 -10.09
N PRO A 7 -7.92 16.80 -10.40
CA PRO A 7 -6.64 16.50 -11.02
C PRO A 7 -5.76 15.54 -10.21
N LYS A 8 -6.01 15.37 -8.90
CA LYS A 8 -5.35 14.34 -8.08
C LYS A 8 -5.86 12.92 -8.34
N ILE A 9 -7.14 12.76 -8.68
CA ILE A 9 -7.75 11.45 -9.01
C ILE A 9 -7.30 11.00 -10.40
N GLU A 10 -7.05 11.94 -11.34
CA GLU A 10 -6.58 11.60 -12.69
C GLU A 10 -5.16 11.01 -12.73
N ARG A 11 -4.35 11.19 -11.67
CA ARG A 11 -2.95 10.70 -11.64
C ARG A 11 -2.85 9.17 -11.74
N TYR A 12 -3.78 8.44 -11.14
CA TYR A 12 -3.80 6.97 -11.14
C TYR A 12 -4.98 6.40 -11.95
N ALA A 13 -5.74 7.25 -12.63
CA ALA A 13 -6.85 6.82 -13.46
C ALA A 13 -6.30 6.17 -14.73
N PHE A 14 -6.82 4.99 -15.06
CA PHE A 14 -6.58 4.34 -16.35
C PHE A 14 -7.06 5.25 -17.48
N LYS A 15 -6.22 5.48 -18.49
CA LYS A 15 -6.62 6.21 -19.70
C LYS A 15 -6.87 5.24 -20.85
N ALA A 16 -7.99 5.43 -21.55
CA ALA A 16 -8.31 4.64 -22.73
C ALA A 16 -7.17 4.75 -23.77
N GLY A 17 -6.62 3.61 -24.18
CA GLY A 17 -5.46 3.52 -25.07
C GLY A 17 -4.11 3.34 -24.37
N GLU A 18 -4.05 3.39 -23.04
CA GLU A 18 -2.84 3.00 -22.29
C GLU A 18 -2.61 1.49 -22.42
N LYS A 19 -1.38 1.13 -22.84
CA LYS A 19 -0.94 -0.27 -22.89
C LYS A 19 -0.51 -0.71 -21.50
N LEU A 20 -1.38 -1.45 -20.82
CA LEU A 20 -1.05 -2.09 -19.54
C LEU A 20 -0.21 -3.35 -19.76
N SER A 21 0.69 -3.64 -18.82
CA SER A 21 1.35 -4.93 -18.75
C SER A 21 0.33 -6.04 -18.43
N GLU A 22 0.48 -7.21 -19.03
CA GLU A 22 -0.40 -8.37 -18.78
C GLU A 22 -0.38 -8.83 -17.32
N SER A 23 0.76 -8.66 -16.64
CA SER A 23 0.92 -8.96 -15.21
C SER A 23 1.90 -8.00 -14.55
N VAL A 24 1.69 -7.73 -13.27
CA VAL A 24 2.63 -6.98 -12.42
C VAL A 24 2.91 -7.80 -11.16
N ASP A 25 4.19 -8.04 -10.88
CA ASP A 25 4.64 -8.62 -9.62
C ASP A 25 5.56 -7.62 -8.89
N TRP A 26 5.03 -6.97 -7.87
CA TRP A 26 5.76 -5.99 -7.06
C TRP A 26 6.93 -6.62 -6.28
N ARG A 27 6.89 -7.93 -6.01
CA ARG A 27 7.99 -8.64 -5.34
C ARG A 27 9.24 -8.69 -6.22
N GLN A 28 9.05 -8.89 -7.53
CA GLN A 28 10.14 -8.91 -8.50
C GLN A 28 10.78 -7.51 -8.68
N LYS A 29 10.04 -6.46 -8.34
CA LYS A 29 10.53 -5.07 -8.37
C LYS A 29 11.24 -4.65 -7.08
N GLY A 30 11.19 -5.46 -6.02
CA GLY A 30 11.72 -5.10 -4.71
C GLY A 30 10.79 -4.22 -3.87
N ASP A 31 9.55 -4.00 -4.33
CA ASP A 31 8.58 -3.06 -3.76
C ASP A 31 7.74 -3.67 -2.61
N VAL A 32 8.19 -4.81 -2.06
CA VAL A 32 7.45 -5.57 -1.06
C VAL A 32 8.41 -6.04 0.04
N THR A 33 8.09 -5.71 1.29
CA THR A 33 8.84 -6.20 2.46
C THR A 33 8.62 -7.71 2.67
N PRO A 34 9.54 -8.42 3.35
CA PRO A 34 9.31 -9.80 3.76
C PRO A 34 8.01 -9.95 4.57
N VAL A 35 7.33 -11.08 4.38
CA VAL A 35 6.10 -11.43 5.11
C VAL A 35 6.35 -11.35 6.62
N LYS A 36 5.39 -10.76 7.34
CA LYS A 36 5.43 -10.54 8.78
C LYS A 36 4.45 -11.48 9.50
N ASP A 37 4.66 -11.70 10.80
CA ASP A 37 3.80 -12.53 11.64
C ASP A 37 3.08 -11.65 12.69
N GLN A 38 1.75 -11.75 12.72
CA GLN A 38 0.88 -11.04 13.68
C GLN A 38 0.62 -11.85 14.97
N GLY A 39 1.08 -13.10 15.02
CA GLY A 39 0.82 -14.02 16.12
C GLY A 39 -0.67 -14.26 16.35
N GLN A 40 -1.06 -14.35 17.62
CA GLN A 40 -2.45 -14.56 18.04
C GLN A 40 -3.23 -13.25 18.23
N CYS A 41 -2.73 -12.14 17.66
CA CYS A 41 -3.40 -10.84 17.70
C CYS A 41 -4.30 -10.66 16.47
N GLY A 42 -5.51 -10.12 16.65
CA GLY A 42 -6.44 -9.76 15.57
C GLY A 42 -6.01 -8.52 14.76
N SER A 43 -4.71 -8.29 14.59
CA SER A 43 -4.11 -7.08 14.02
C SER A 43 -3.90 -7.13 12.50
N CYS A 44 -4.61 -8.01 11.78
CA CYS A 44 -4.44 -8.18 10.32
C CYS A 44 -4.68 -6.86 9.55
N TRP A 45 -5.58 -6.02 10.04
CA TRP A 45 -5.87 -4.70 9.49
C TRP A 45 -4.66 -3.75 9.58
N ALA A 46 -3.90 -3.79 10.68
CA ALA A 46 -2.69 -2.99 10.86
C ALA A 46 -1.58 -3.49 9.93
N PHE A 47 -1.42 -4.81 9.81
CA PHE A 47 -0.44 -5.42 8.91
C PHE A 47 -0.73 -5.12 7.44
N SER A 48 -2.00 -5.22 7.02
CA SER A 48 -2.43 -4.88 5.65
C SER A 48 -2.17 -3.40 5.34
N THR A 49 -2.49 -2.51 6.28
CA THR A 49 -2.33 -1.06 6.09
C THR A 49 -0.86 -0.70 5.99
N VAL A 50 -0.05 -1.14 6.96
CA VAL A 50 1.38 -0.81 6.99
C VAL A 50 2.11 -1.44 5.79
N GLY A 51 1.79 -2.67 5.40
CA GLY A 51 2.41 -3.32 4.24
C GLY A 51 2.18 -2.54 2.93
N ALA A 52 0.98 -1.98 2.73
CA ALA A 52 0.71 -1.12 1.58
C ALA A 52 1.49 0.21 1.64
N VAL A 53 1.64 0.79 2.83
CA VAL A 53 2.41 2.03 3.04
C VAL A 53 3.90 1.80 2.81
N GLU A 54 4.47 0.68 3.29
CA GLU A 54 5.87 0.32 3.02
C GLU A 54 6.11 0.17 1.51
N GLY A 55 5.20 -0.49 0.79
CA GLY A 55 5.31 -0.66 -0.66
C GLY A 55 5.26 0.65 -1.44
N ILE A 56 4.36 1.57 -1.10
CA ILE A 56 4.31 2.87 -1.78
C ILE A 56 5.52 3.74 -1.47
N ILE A 57 6.09 3.64 -0.26
CA ILE A 57 7.33 4.35 0.08
C ILE A 57 8.46 3.84 -0.80
N GLN A 58 8.64 2.52 -0.91
CA GLN A 58 9.65 1.94 -1.80
C GLN A 58 9.44 2.37 -3.27
N ILE A 59 8.21 2.40 -3.78
CA ILE A 59 7.91 2.85 -5.15
C ILE A 59 8.27 4.33 -5.37
N VAL A 60 8.06 5.19 -4.38
CA VAL A 60 8.22 6.65 -4.52
C VAL A 60 9.63 7.12 -4.20
N THR A 61 10.25 6.55 -3.17
CA THR A 61 11.56 6.99 -2.65
C THR A 61 12.70 6.06 -3.07
N GLY A 62 12.39 4.80 -3.41
CA GLY A 62 13.40 3.75 -3.60
C GLY A 62 13.95 3.18 -2.29
N GLU A 63 13.41 3.57 -1.13
CA GLU A 63 13.87 3.13 0.19
C GLU A 63 12.90 2.13 0.84
N LEU A 64 13.41 0.94 1.16
CA LEU A 64 12.61 -0.13 1.73
C LEU A 64 12.66 -0.01 3.25
N ILE A 65 11.65 0.64 3.81
CA ILE A 65 11.57 0.88 5.25
C ILE A 65 10.65 -0.13 5.95
N PHE A 66 10.93 -0.38 7.23
CA PHE A 66 10.10 -1.19 8.09
C PHE A 66 9.40 -0.32 9.12
N LEU A 67 8.09 -0.20 8.99
CA LEU A 67 7.24 0.60 9.86
C LEU A 67 6.64 -0.24 11.00
N SER A 68 6.31 0.41 12.11
CA SER A 68 5.72 -0.22 13.29
C SER A 68 4.23 -0.50 13.07
N LYS A 69 3.84 -1.78 13.09
CA LYS A 69 2.44 -2.21 13.07
C LYS A 69 1.81 -2.03 14.45
N GLN A 70 2.63 -2.16 15.50
CA GLN A 70 2.19 -2.01 16.88
C GLN A 70 1.75 -0.58 17.18
N GLU A 71 2.33 0.42 16.52
CA GLU A 71 1.88 1.81 16.67
C GLU A 71 0.42 1.98 16.24
N LEU A 72 0.02 1.39 15.11
CA LEU A 72 -1.40 1.36 14.72
C LEU A 72 -2.25 0.60 15.73
N VAL A 73 -1.78 -0.57 16.19
CA VAL A 73 -2.50 -1.39 17.19
C VAL A 73 -2.67 -0.65 18.52
N ASP A 74 -1.72 0.17 18.94
CA ASP A 74 -1.79 0.88 20.22
C ASP A 74 -2.58 2.20 20.11
N CYS A 75 -2.47 2.89 18.97
CA CYS A 75 -2.95 4.27 18.82
C CYS A 75 -4.26 4.40 18.03
N CYS A 76 -4.66 3.43 17.21
CA CYS A 76 -5.82 3.52 16.31
C CYS A 76 -7.04 2.71 16.78
N TYR A 77 -7.20 2.49 18.09
CA TYR A 77 -8.25 1.61 18.65
C TYR A 77 -9.64 2.26 18.86
N LEU A 78 -9.97 3.33 18.12
CA LEU A 78 -11.25 4.03 18.29
C LEU A 78 -12.10 3.97 17.02
N LEU A 79 -12.86 2.87 16.89
CA LEU A 79 -14.19 2.80 16.30
C LEU A 79 -15.11 1.99 17.21
#